data_AF-A0A7X9C6J8-F1
#
_entry.id   AF-A0A7X9C6J8-F1
#
_cell.length_a   1.000
_cell.length_b   1.000
_cell.length_c   1.000
_cell.angle_alpha   90.00
_cell.angle_beta   90.00
_cell.angle_gamma   90.00
#
_symmetry.space_group_name_H-M   'P 1'
#
loop_
_entity.id
_entity.type
_entity.pdbx_description
1 polymer ?
#
loop_
_entity_poly.entity_id
_entity_poly.type
_entity_poly.pdbx_seq_one_letter_code
_entity_poly.pdbx_strand_id
1 'polypeptide(L)'
;MAGWIKLHRKILDSKVFQNEKLLKTFVWCLLKASHREYEFFHGRQKVSLKPGQFITGRKKAGEELDMPPSTAWFYINLLKADSALDINSTNKYSLITLTNWGIYQSDGENLNSEVDSNLDNKR
;
A
#
# COMPACT_ATOMS: atom_id res chain seq x y z
N MET A 1 5.06 -17.51 1.97
CA MET A 1 3.77 -16.82 1.81
C MET A 1 3.19 -17.26 0.48
N ALA A 2 2.35 -18.31 0.51
CA ALA A 2 1.56 -18.70 -0.65
C ALA A 2 0.20 -18.00 -0.52
N GLY A 3 -0.22 -17.28 -1.56
CA GLY A 3 -1.43 -16.48 -1.54
C GLY A 3 -1.66 -15.80 -2.88
N TRP A 4 -2.81 -15.16 -3.01
CA TRP A 4 -3.21 -14.38 -4.18
C TRP A 4 -3.72 -13.03 -3.71
N ILE A 5 -3.70 -12.05 -4.61
CA ILE A 5 -4.29 -10.73 -4.40
C ILE A 5 -5.45 -10.54 -5.37
N LYS A 6 -6.47 -9.80 -4.94
CA LYS A 6 -7.50 -9.28 -5.84
C LYS A 6 -6.96 -8.07 -6.58
N LEU A 7 -7.09 -8.08 -7.91
CA LEU A 7 -6.87 -6.91 -8.75
C LEU A 7 -8.20 -6.53 -9.42
N HIS A 8 -8.73 -5.37 -9.07
CA HIS A 8 -10.04 -4.95 -9.55
C HIS A 8 -9.97 -4.51 -11.02
N ARG A 9 -10.97 -4.89 -11.84
CA ARG A 9 -11.01 -4.60 -13.29
C ARG A 9 -10.94 -3.10 -13.63
N LYS A 10 -11.39 -2.24 -12.71
CA LYS A 10 -11.29 -0.77 -12.79
C LYS A 10 -9.86 -0.28 -13.04
N ILE A 11 -8.83 -1.08 -12.76
CA ILE A 11 -7.45 -0.70 -13.09
C ILE A 11 -7.27 -0.46 -14.59
N LEU A 12 -8.02 -1.15 -15.46
CA LEU A 12 -7.96 -0.98 -16.92
C LEU A 12 -8.27 0.46 -17.35
N ASP A 13 -9.12 1.17 -16.60
CA ASP A 13 -9.49 2.56 -16.86
C ASP A 13 -8.56 3.58 -16.18
N SER A 14 -7.59 3.10 -15.40
CA SER A 14 -6.71 3.96 -14.61
C SER A 14 -5.43 4.34 -15.36
N LYS A 15 -4.87 5.50 -15.02
CA LYS A 15 -3.54 5.93 -15.51
C LYS A 15 -2.42 4.96 -15.14
N VAL A 16 -2.59 4.18 -14.07
CA VAL A 16 -1.65 3.15 -13.64
C VAL A 16 -1.47 2.08 -14.72
N PHE A 17 -2.55 1.68 -15.40
CA PHE A 17 -2.50 0.64 -16.42
C PHE A 17 -1.89 1.12 -17.75
N GLN A 18 -1.93 2.42 -18.02
CA GLN A 18 -1.36 3.01 -19.24
C GLN A 18 0.18 2.97 -19.26
N ASN A 19 0.83 2.75 -18.10
CA ASN A 19 2.29 2.71 -17.99
C ASN A 19 2.74 1.39 -17.37
N GLU A 20 3.48 0.58 -18.13
CA GLU A 20 3.95 -0.74 -17.73
C GLU A 20 4.74 -0.73 -16.40
N LYS A 21 5.58 0.29 -16.18
CA LYS A 21 6.43 0.39 -14.99
C LYS A 21 5.64 0.85 -13.78
N LEU A 22 4.67 1.74 -14.00
CA LEU A 22 3.74 2.18 -12.96
C LEU A 22 2.84 1.03 -12.50
N LEU A 23 2.30 0.25 -13.45
CA LEU A 23 1.54 -0.96 -13.18
C LEU A 23 2.36 -2.00 -12.42
N LYS A 24 3.58 -2.29 -12.88
CA LYS A 24 4.50 -3.22 -12.20
C LYS A 24 4.76 -2.76 -10.76
N THR A 25 4.99 -1.47 -10.55
CA THR A 25 5.20 -0.90 -9.21
C THR A 25 3.96 -1.02 -8.34
N PHE A 26 2.77 -0.75 -8.87
CA PHE A 26 1.52 -0.85 -8.13
C PHE A 26 1.21 -2.29 -7.72
N VAL A 27 1.35 -3.25 -8.64
CA VAL A 27 1.15 -4.68 -8.36
C VAL A 27 2.16 -5.17 -7.33
N TRP A 28 3.42 -4.76 -7.43
CA TRP A 28 4.43 -5.06 -6.42
C TRP A 28 4.05 -4.51 -5.04
N CYS A 29 3.55 -3.27 -4.94
CA CYS A 29 3.06 -2.71 -3.67
C CYS A 29 1.92 -3.56 -3.08
N LEU A 30 0.96 -3.99 -3.92
CA LEU A 30 -0.14 -4.86 -3.48
C LEU A 30 0.38 -6.22 -2.97
N LEU A 31 1.35 -6.83 -3.64
CA LEU A 31 1.92 -8.12 -3.26
C LEU A 31 2.77 -8.03 -1.98
N LYS A 32 3.43 -6.89 -1.74
CA LYS A 32 4.29 -6.68 -0.57
C LYS A 32 3.50 -6.32 0.68
N ALA A 33 2.32 -5.75 0.51
CA ALA A 33 1.47 -5.33 1.60
C ALA A 33 1.07 -6.51 2.50
N SER A 34 1.06 -6.25 3.79
CA SER A 34 0.70 -7.25 4.79
C SER A 34 -0.79 -7.58 4.71
N HIS A 35 -1.16 -8.86 4.79
CA HIS A 35 -2.57 -9.27 4.82
C HIS A 35 -3.15 -9.33 6.25
N ARG A 36 -2.29 -9.37 7.25
CA ARG A 36 -2.66 -9.42 8.68
C ARG A 36 -1.76 -8.48 9.44
N GLU A 37 -2.24 -8.01 10.59
CA GLU A 37 -1.37 -7.30 11.52
C GLU A 37 -0.26 -8.22 11.99
N TYR A 38 0.98 -7.76 11.90
CA TYR A 38 2.11 -8.50 12.47
C TYR A 38 3.18 -7.54 12.98
N GLU A 39 3.77 -7.93 14.09
CA GLU A 39 4.86 -7.20 14.72
C GLU A 39 6.19 -7.86 14.42
N PHE A 40 7.20 -7.06 14.13
CA PHE A 40 8.56 -7.55 14.02
C PHE A 40 9.56 -6.52 14.51
N PHE A 41 10.76 -7.00 14.80
CA PHE A 41 11.87 -6.13 15.16
C PHE A 41 12.58 -5.66 13.89
N HIS A 42 12.60 -4.35 13.68
CA HIS A 42 13.43 -3.72 12.67
C HIS A 42 14.65 -3.08 13.36
N GLY A 43 15.74 -3.85 13.43
CA GLY A 43 16.90 -3.50 14.25
C GLY A 43 16.57 -3.58 15.74
N ARG A 44 16.62 -2.44 16.45
CA ARG A 44 16.31 -2.35 17.89
C ARG A 44 14.91 -1.80 18.21
N GLN A 45 14.07 -1.59 17.20
CA GLN A 45 12.73 -1.04 17.36
C GLN A 45 11.67 -2.08 17.00
N LYS A 46 10.65 -2.18 17.83
CA LYS A 46 9.44 -2.96 17.55
C LYS A 46 8.58 -2.15 16.58
N VAL A 47 8.24 -2.73 15.44
CA VAL A 47 7.37 -2.12 14.43
C VAL A 47 6.15 -3.01 14.26
N SER A 48 4.96 -2.47 14.48
CA SER A 48 3.70 -3.11 14.11
C SER A 48 3.31 -2.65 12.71
N LEU A 49 3.00 -3.59 11.83
CA LEU A 49 2.41 -3.33 10.52
C LEU A 49 0.96 -3.74 10.51
N LYS A 50 0.09 -2.83 10.07
CA LYS A 50 -1.32 -3.11 9.82
C LYS A 50 -1.52 -3.76 8.44
N PRO A 51 -2.67 -4.41 8.20
CA PRO A 51 -3.04 -4.85 6.87
C PRO A 51 -2.94 -3.70 5.84
N GLY A 52 -2.39 -3.96 4.66
CA GLY A 52 -2.17 -2.95 3.63
C GLY A 52 -0.88 -2.14 3.80
N GLN A 53 -0.07 -2.44 4.82
CA GLN A 53 1.20 -1.76 5.07
C GLN A 53 2.39 -2.67 4.79
N PHE A 54 3.49 -2.08 4.34
CA PHE A 54 4.79 -2.75 4.26
C PHE A 54 5.94 -1.77 4.40
N ILE A 55 7.10 -2.29 4.79
CA ILE A 55 8.33 -1.50 4.88
C ILE A 55 9.17 -1.73 3.64
N THR A 56 9.63 -0.62 3.06
CA THR A 56 10.64 -0.66 2.00
C THR A 56 11.58 0.53 2.09
N GLY A 57 12.59 0.53 1.22
CA GLY A 57 13.50 1.64 1.04
C GLY A 57 13.92 1.74 -0.43
N ARG A 58 14.41 2.90 -0.84
CA ARG A 58 14.75 3.20 -2.24
C ARG A 58 15.62 2.14 -2.92
N LYS A 59 16.69 1.68 -2.25
CA LYS A 59 17.59 0.64 -2.80
C LYS A 59 16.88 -0.69 -3.00
N LYS A 60 16.17 -1.17 -1.96
CA LYS A 60 15.44 -2.43 -1.97
C LYS A 60 14.30 -2.43 -3.00
N ALA A 61 13.59 -1.31 -3.14
CA ALA A 61 12.58 -1.16 -4.18
C ALA A 61 13.18 -1.26 -5.59
N GLY A 62 14.34 -0.65 -5.83
CA GLY A 62 15.03 -0.77 -7.13
C GLY A 62 15.45 -2.21 -7.44
N GLU A 63 16.02 -2.91 -6.47
CA GLU A 63 16.41 -4.31 -6.60
C GLU A 63 15.21 -5.23 -6.90
N GLU A 64 14.14 -5.14 -6.09
CA GLU A 64 12.97 -6.02 -6.25
C GLU A 64 12.14 -5.71 -7.51
N LEU A 65 12.10 -4.45 -7.95
CA LEU A 65 11.41 -4.05 -9.17
C LEU A 65 12.25 -4.24 -10.43
N ASP A 66 13.52 -4.60 -10.30
CA ASP A 66 14.50 -4.63 -11.38
C ASP A 66 14.53 -3.30 -12.15
N MET A 67 14.74 -2.21 -11.40
CA MET A 67 14.78 -0.84 -11.91
C MET A 67 15.89 -0.05 -11.21
N PRO A 68 16.41 1.02 -11.83
CA PRO A 68 17.26 1.97 -11.12
C PRO A 68 16.54 2.47 -9.84
N PRO A 69 17.21 2.54 -8.68
CA PRO A 69 16.57 2.95 -7.42
C PRO A 69 15.87 4.32 -7.51
N SER A 70 16.40 5.25 -8.31
CA SER A 70 15.75 6.53 -8.64
C SER A 70 14.40 6.34 -9.33
N THR A 71 14.37 5.49 -10.36
CA THR A 71 13.19 5.20 -11.17
C THR A 71 12.12 4.47 -10.36
N ALA A 72 12.50 3.44 -9.60
CA ALA A 72 11.58 2.75 -8.69
C ALA A 72 10.95 3.73 -7.70
N TRP A 73 11.77 4.57 -7.07
CA TRP A 73 11.27 5.57 -6.12
C TRP A 73 10.38 6.62 -6.79
N PHE A 74 10.71 7.04 -8.01
CA PHE A 74 9.87 7.96 -8.78
C PHE A 74 8.46 7.39 -8.99
N TYR A 75 8.32 6.14 -9.42
CA TYR A 75 7.00 5.52 -9.61
C TYR A 75 6.23 5.34 -8.31
N ILE A 76 6.90 5.02 -7.21
CA ILE A 76 6.27 4.96 -5.88
C ILE A 76 5.71 6.34 -5.48
N ASN A 77 6.45 7.43 -5.74
CA ASN A 77 5.95 8.79 -5.48
C ASN A 77 4.83 9.20 -6.43
N LEU A 78 4.84 8.71 -7.68
CA LEU A 78 3.75 8.94 -8.62
C LEU A 78 2.45 8.28 -8.13
N LEU A 79 2.53 7.04 -7.61
CA LEU A 79 1.39 6.38 -6.96
C LEU A 79 0.91 7.12 -5.71
N LYS A 80 1.83 7.76 -4.97
CA LYS A 80 1.46 8.66 -3.85
C LYS A 80 0.70 9.88 -4.35
N ALA A 81 1.15 10.51 -5.43
CA ALA A 81 0.49 11.67 -6.02
C ALA A 81 -0.92 11.35 -6.55
N ASP A 82 -1.13 10.13 -7.05
CA ASP A 82 -2.44 9.61 -7.48
C ASP A 82 -3.30 9.08 -6.30
N SER A 83 -2.89 9.33 -5.05
CA SER A 83 -3.57 8.89 -3.81
C SER A 83 -3.77 7.37 -3.69
N ALA A 84 -3.03 6.57 -4.48
CA ALA A 84 -3.12 5.10 -4.46
C ALA A 84 -2.43 4.50 -3.22
N LEU A 85 -1.42 5.20 -2.68
CA LEU A 85 -0.71 4.85 -1.47
C LEU A 85 -0.22 6.11 -0.73
N ASP A 86 0.18 5.94 0.52
CA ASP A 86 0.90 6.92 1.29
C ASP A 86 2.29 6.40 1.72
N ILE A 87 3.21 7.34 1.94
CA ILE A 87 4.59 7.08 2.33
C ILE A 87 4.89 7.87 3.59
N ASN A 88 5.10 7.15 4.69
CA ASN A 88 5.60 7.67 5.95
C ASN A 88 7.07 7.31 6.10
N SER A 89 7.95 8.28 5.88
CA SER A 89 9.40 8.06 5.96
C SER A 89 9.93 8.36 7.35
N THR A 90 10.71 7.43 7.88
CA THR A 90 11.48 7.58 9.12
C THR A 90 12.97 7.59 8.76
N ASN A 91 13.83 7.95 9.73
CA ASN A 91 15.28 7.94 9.53
C ASN A 91 15.87 6.58 9.15
N LYS A 92 15.12 5.48 9.35
CA LYS A 92 15.59 4.11 9.12
C LYS A 92 14.88 3.41 7.97
N TYR A 93 13.61 3.74 7.73
CA TYR A 93 12.79 3.04 6.75
C TYR A 93 11.61 3.89 6.25
N SER A 94 11.04 3.51 5.12
CA SER A 94 9.78 4.08 4.63
C SER A 94 8.66 3.07 4.80
N LEU A 95 7.62 3.47 5.54
CA LEU A 95 6.37 2.75 5.69
C LEU A 95 5.43 3.14 4.55
N ILE A 96 5.10 2.17 3.70
CA ILE A 96 4.14 2.33 2.63
C ILE A 96 2.78 1.84 3.13
N THR A 97 1.74 2.64 2.96
CA THR A 97 0.35 2.28 3.32
C THR A 97 -0.54 2.41 2.08
N LEU A 98 -1.23 1.34 1.69
CA LEU A 98 -2.19 1.39 0.58
C LEU A 98 -3.54 1.96 1.05
N THR A 99 -3.93 3.11 0.52
CA THR A 99 -5.09 3.90 1.00
C THR A 99 -6.42 3.14 0.93
N ASN A 100 -6.60 2.29 -0.08
CA ASN A 100 -7.84 1.56 -0.34
C ASN A 100 -7.69 0.04 -0.20
N TRP A 101 -6.72 -0.43 0.60
CA TRP A 101 -6.44 -1.86 0.74
C TRP A 101 -7.66 -2.68 1.17
N GLY A 102 -8.44 -2.18 2.15
CA GLY A 102 -9.65 -2.85 2.63
C GLY A 102 -10.71 -2.98 1.54
N ILE A 103 -10.83 -2.01 0.64
CA ILE A 103 -11.75 -2.08 -0.51
C ILE A 103 -11.22 -3.08 -1.54
N TYR A 104 -9.91 -3.09 -1.78
CA TYR A 104 -9.31 -3.96 -2.79
C TYR A 104 -9.30 -5.43 -2.40
N GLN A 105 -9.06 -5.74 -1.12
CA GLN A 105 -8.83 -7.11 -0.65
C GLN A 105 -9.95 -7.68 0.23
N SER A 106 -11.01 -6.93 0.53
CA SER A 106 -12.16 -7.47 1.28
C SER A 106 -12.92 -8.54 0.49
N ASP A 107 -13.32 -9.60 1.18
CA ASP A 107 -14.27 -10.62 0.71
C ASP A 107 -15.71 -10.10 0.84
N GLY A 108 -16.04 -8.96 0.23
CA GLY A 108 -17.43 -8.53 0.00
C GLY A 108 -18.36 -8.30 1.21
N GLU A 109 -17.96 -8.57 2.46
CA GLU A 109 -18.88 -8.58 3.61
C GLU A 109 -18.57 -7.60 4.75
N ASN A 110 -17.67 -6.63 4.60
CA ASN A 110 -17.47 -5.61 5.65
C ASN A 110 -17.20 -4.22 5.06
N LEU A 111 -18.21 -3.64 4.40
CA LEU A 111 -18.24 -2.20 4.08
C LEU A 111 -19.28 -1.42 4.91
N ASN A 112 -19.76 -1.99 6.02
CA ASN A 112 -20.71 -1.33 6.92
C ASN A 112 -20.23 -1.40 8.38
N SER A 113 -19.26 -0.58 8.73
CA SER A 113 -19.04 -0.17 10.12
C SER A 113 -18.01 0.95 10.17
N GLU A 114 -18.52 2.19 10.05
CA GLU A 114 -18.03 3.43 10.69
C GLU A 114 -18.48 4.66 9.88
N VAL A 115 -19.80 4.77 9.66
CA VAL A 115 -20.44 6.08 9.45
C VAL A 115 -21.73 6.10 10.25
N ASP A 116 -21.63 6.15 11.59
CA ASP A 116 -22.58 6.90 12.41
C ASP A 116 -22.15 6.96 13.87
N SER A 117 -21.87 8.18 14.36
CA SER A 117 -22.37 8.71 15.64
C SER A 117 -21.69 10.06 15.93
N ASN A 118 -22.08 11.12 15.22
CA ASN A 118 -21.83 12.49 15.65
C ASN A 118 -22.95 13.43 15.18
N LEU A 119 -24.20 13.02 15.37
CA LEU A 119 -25.37 13.89 15.31
C LEU A 119 -26.38 13.39 16.35
N ASP A 120 -26.13 13.71 17.62
CA ASP A 120 -27.20 14.07 18.57
C ASP A 120 -26.59 14.49 19.90
N ASN A 121 -26.36 15.79 20.05
CA ASN A 121 -26.44 16.44 21.35
C ASN A 121 -26.69 17.94 21.17
N LYS A 122 -27.94 18.28 20.87
CA LYS A 122 -28.50 19.60 21.18
C LYS A 122 -30.03 19.50 21.33
N ARG A 123 -30.46 19.20 22.55
CA ARG A 123 -31.74 19.66 23.10
C ARG A 123 -31.46 20.26 24.46
#